data_AF-A0A1A8V909-F1
#
_entry.id   AF-A0A1A8V909-F1
#
_cell.length_a   1.000
_cell.length_b   1.000
_cell.length_c   1.000
_cell.angle_alpha   90.00
_cell.angle_beta   90.00
_cell.angle_gamma   90.00
#
_symmetry.space_group_name_H-M   'P 1'
#
loop_
_entity.id
_entity.type
_entity.pdbx_description
1 polymer ?
#
loop_
_entity_poly.entity_id
_entity_poly.type
_entity_poly.pdbx_seq_one_letter_code
_entity_poly.pdbx_strand_id
1 'polypeptide(L)'
;MIFPPRQWAEGSDLWVQQVSRVPGSRADVVQLKKLLDTKLQQKQARQTGICPIRRELYAQCFDEIIRQVTINCAERGLLLLRVRDEINMTIAAYHTLYESSVAVGFRKALQSEQRKYQLKQKISDLENENEDLKIQLTDQKEKFGLTEKSKTKKRLALCEEIQLLKKKNEDLKTQLVEIIAKQTQKPET
;
A
#
# COMPACT_ATOMS: atom_id res chain seq x y z
N MET A 1 3.59 55.05 2.18
CA MET A 1 2.97 54.42 3.37
C MET A 1 2.98 52.92 3.11
N ILE A 2 3.60 52.10 3.98
CA ILE A 2 3.92 50.70 3.66
C ILE A 2 2.71 49.75 3.80
N PHE A 3 1.75 50.10 4.65
CA PHE A 3 0.54 49.32 4.86
C PHE A 3 -0.67 50.00 4.21
N PRO A 4 -1.55 49.25 3.53
CA PRO A 4 -2.80 49.79 3.03
C PRO A 4 -3.73 50.18 4.20
N PRO A 5 -4.57 51.21 4.04
CA PRO A 5 -5.58 51.53 5.04
C PRO A 5 -6.61 50.40 5.15
N ARG A 6 -7.12 50.17 6.36
CA ARG A 6 -8.19 49.20 6.58
C ARG A 6 -9.52 49.84 6.15
N GLN A 7 -10.31 49.10 5.38
CA GLN A 7 -11.62 49.55 4.93
C GLN A 7 -12.68 48.54 5.33
N TRP A 8 -13.84 49.00 5.79
CA TRP A 8 -14.99 48.15 6.04
C TRP A 8 -16.29 48.92 5.77
N ALA A 9 -17.31 48.19 5.30
CA ALA A 9 -18.65 48.74 5.13
C ALA A 9 -19.47 48.49 6.38
N GLU A 10 -20.20 49.50 6.84
CA GLU A 10 -21.16 49.40 7.93
C GLU A 10 -22.46 50.07 7.46
N GLY A 11 -23.43 49.25 7.03
CA GLY A 11 -24.66 49.73 6.39
C GLY A 11 -24.39 50.33 5.01
N SER A 12 -24.77 51.60 4.81
CA SER A 12 -24.52 52.37 3.58
C SER A 12 -23.14 53.02 3.52
N ASP A 13 -22.42 53.04 4.64
CA ASP A 13 -21.24 53.89 4.79
C ASP A 13 -19.94 53.08 4.70
N LEU A 14 -18.95 53.64 4.00
CA LEU A 14 -17.62 53.07 3.85
C LEU A 14 -16.65 53.74 4.82
N TRP A 15 -16.17 53.00 5.81
CA TRP A 15 -15.19 53.47 6.77
C TRP A 15 -13.77 53.17 6.30
N VAL A 16 -12.86 54.14 6.46
CA VAL A 16 -11.45 54.00 6.11
C VAL A 16 -10.59 54.38 7.31
N GLN A 17 -9.84 53.42 7.85
CA GLN A 17 -8.87 53.64 8.92
C GLN A 17 -7.46 53.74 8.34
N GLN A 18 -6.88 54.93 8.48
CA GLN A 18 -5.50 55.22 8.09
C GLN A 18 -4.50 54.72 9.13
N VAL A 19 -3.28 54.41 8.66
CA VAL A 19 -2.18 54.01 9.54
C VAL A 19 -1.69 55.23 10.33
N SER A 20 -1.55 55.06 11.65
CA SER A 20 -1.04 56.13 12.51
C SER A 20 0.35 56.58 12.06
N ARG A 21 0.53 57.90 11.92
CA ARG A 21 1.82 58.55 11.60
C ARG A 21 2.57 59.03 12.84
N VAL A 22 2.00 58.81 14.03
CA VAL A 22 2.61 59.25 15.29
C VAL A 22 3.84 58.38 15.58
N PRO A 23 5.02 59.00 15.80
CA PRO A 23 6.22 58.28 16.23
C PRO A 23 5.99 57.54 17.55
N GLY A 24 6.52 56.33 17.67
CA GLY A 24 6.41 55.53 18.88
C GLY A 24 7.41 55.99 19.95
N SER A 25 6.96 56.01 21.21
CA SER A 25 7.80 56.22 22.39
C SER A 25 8.25 54.88 23.01
N ARG A 26 9.24 54.94 23.92
CA ARG A 26 9.64 53.75 24.70
C ARG A 26 8.48 53.18 25.54
N ALA A 27 7.58 54.04 26.02
CA ALA A 27 6.40 53.61 26.77
C ALA A 27 5.44 52.81 25.87
N ASP A 28 5.24 53.23 24.62
CA ASP A 28 4.38 52.52 23.66
C ASP A 28 4.90 51.11 23.35
N VAL A 29 6.23 50.95 23.24
CA VAL A 29 6.84 49.62 23.03
C VAL A 29 6.61 48.70 24.24
N VAL A 30 6.72 49.23 25.46
CA VAL A 30 6.43 48.47 26.69
C VAL A 30 4.95 48.08 26.74
N GLN A 31 4.05 48.98 26.36
CA GLN A 31 2.61 48.71 26.30
C GLN A 31 2.28 47.67 25.23
N LEU A 32 2.90 47.75 24.05
CA LEU A 32 2.73 46.78 22.96
C LEU A 32 3.10 45.37 23.41
N LYS A 33 4.23 45.23 24.13
CA LYS A 33 4.64 43.93 24.71
C LYS A 33 3.59 43.42 25.68
N LYS A 34 3.16 44.24 26.65
CA LYS A 34 2.14 43.85 27.63
C LYS A 34 0.85 43.41 26.94
N LEU A 35 0.40 44.15 25.92
CA LEU A 35 -0.79 43.82 25.15
C LEU A 35 -0.65 42.49 24.42
N LEU A 36 0.50 42.23 23.80
CA LEU A 36 0.78 40.95 23.15
C LEU A 36 0.72 39.80 24.15
N ASP A 37 1.39 39.93 25.31
CA ASP A 37 1.41 38.91 26.36
C ASP A 37 0.00 38.64 26.90
N THR A 38 -0.79 39.69 27.15
CA THR A 38 -2.19 39.57 27.57
C THR A 38 -3.04 38.86 26.50
N LYS A 39 -2.91 39.23 25.22
CA LYS A 39 -3.67 38.58 24.14
C LYS A 39 -3.27 37.12 23.93
N LEU A 40 -1.99 36.79 24.08
CA LEU A 40 -1.51 35.40 24.01
C LEU A 40 -2.13 34.55 25.12
N GLN A 41 -2.21 35.07 26.34
CA GLN A 41 -2.87 34.40 27.47
C GLN A 41 -4.38 34.28 27.27
N GLN A 42 -5.06 35.37 26.93
CA GLN A 42 -6.51 35.41 26.72
C GLN A 42 -6.97 34.45 25.62
N LYS A 43 -6.23 34.40 24.50
CA LYS A 43 -6.51 33.47 23.40
C LYS A 43 -5.89 32.07 23.61
N GLN A 44 -5.31 31.80 24.77
CA GLN A 44 -4.71 30.50 25.13
C GLN A 44 -3.74 29.98 24.07
N ALA A 45 -2.87 30.85 23.57
CA ALA A 45 -1.88 30.49 22.57
C ALA A 45 -0.87 29.47 23.15
N ARG A 46 -0.54 28.42 22.37
CA ARG A 46 0.43 27.41 22.81
C ARG A 46 1.83 28.01 22.89
N GLN A 47 2.56 27.69 23.96
CA GLN A 47 3.95 28.14 24.16
C GLN A 47 4.96 27.36 23.30
N THR A 48 4.66 26.13 22.92
CA THR A 48 5.52 25.26 22.12
C THR A 48 4.78 24.72 20.90
N GLY A 49 5.54 24.33 19.88
CA GLY A 49 5.00 23.81 18.62
C GLY A 49 4.30 24.86 17.74
N ILE A 50 3.65 24.37 16.68
CA ILE A 50 2.93 25.20 15.72
C ILE A 50 1.61 25.67 16.35
N CYS A 51 1.39 26.99 16.37
CA CYS A 51 0.18 27.60 16.91
C CYS A 51 -0.30 28.75 16.01
N PRO A 52 -1.49 28.65 15.38
CA PRO A 52 -1.98 29.68 14.46
C PRO A 52 -2.30 30.99 15.19
N ILE A 53 -2.89 30.91 16.39
CA ILE A 53 -3.20 32.08 17.24
C ILE A 53 -1.92 32.86 17.55
N ARG A 54 -0.87 32.14 17.96
CA ARG A 54 0.43 32.76 18.23
C ARG A 54 0.98 33.41 16.97
N ARG A 55 1.01 32.68 15.86
CA ARG A 55 1.52 33.19 14.57
C ARG A 55 0.81 34.48 14.17
N GLU A 56 -0.52 34.52 14.28
CA GLU A 56 -1.33 35.69 13.96
C GLU A 56 -0.99 36.89 14.86
N LEU A 57 -0.91 36.70 16.18
CA LEU A 57 -0.60 37.77 17.13
C LEU A 57 0.82 38.30 16.96
N TYR A 58 1.79 37.44 16.68
CA TYR A 58 3.17 37.86 16.37
C TYR A 58 3.25 38.59 15.03
N ALA A 59 2.49 38.17 14.01
CA ALA A 59 2.44 38.88 12.73
C ALA A 59 1.90 40.31 12.92
N GLN A 60 0.81 40.48 13.65
CA GLN A 60 0.25 41.80 13.98
C GLN A 60 1.26 42.66 14.78
N CYS A 61 1.94 42.08 15.76
CA CYS A 61 2.97 42.78 16.53
C CYS A 61 4.14 43.21 15.64
N PHE A 62 4.57 42.34 14.72
CA PHE A 62 5.66 42.64 13.81
C PHE A 62 5.30 43.71 12.79
N ASP A 63 4.06 43.74 12.31
CA ASP A 63 3.55 44.82 11.46
C ASP A 63 3.58 46.18 12.19
N GLU A 64 3.23 46.20 13.48
CA GLU A 64 3.34 47.41 14.30
C GLU A 64 4.80 47.84 14.52
N ILE A 65 5.72 46.90 14.70
CA ILE A 65 7.17 47.19 14.76
C ILE A 65 7.63 47.79 13.43
N ILE A 66 7.26 47.20 12.30
CA ILE A 66 7.59 47.72 10.97
C ILE A 66 7.02 49.13 10.81
N ARG A 67 5.78 49.39 11.24
CA ARG A 67 5.18 50.74 11.22
C ARG A 67 6.04 51.74 12.00
N GLN A 68 6.40 51.43 13.25
CA GLN A 68 7.20 52.31 14.10
C GLN A 68 8.60 52.57 13.51
N VAL A 69 9.27 51.53 13.01
CA VAL A 69 10.59 51.66 12.36
C VAL A 69 10.49 52.49 11.09
N THR A 70 9.43 52.31 10.29
CA THR A 70 9.19 53.07 9.06
C THR A 70 9.02 54.57 9.33
N ILE A 71 8.31 54.93 10.40
CA ILE A 71 8.14 56.34 10.80
C ILE A 71 9.48 56.95 11.19
N ASN A 72 10.34 56.18 11.86
CA ASN A 72 11.68 56.65 12.23
C ASN A 72 12.63 56.72 11.02
N CYS A 73 12.54 55.76 10.09
CA CYS A 73 13.38 55.67 8.90
C CYS A 73 12.72 54.70 7.91
N ALA A 74 12.27 55.24 6.77
CA ALA A 74 11.47 54.51 5.79
C ALA A 74 12.26 53.34 5.17
N GLU A 75 13.56 53.51 4.93
CA GLU A 75 14.45 52.53 4.32
C GLU A 75 14.61 51.29 5.21
N ARG A 76 14.76 51.50 6.53
CA ARG A 76 14.80 50.40 7.51
C ARG A 76 13.46 49.67 7.59
N GLY A 77 12.36 50.42 7.55
CA GLY A 77 11.01 49.84 7.49
C GLY A 77 10.81 48.97 6.26
N LEU A 78 11.23 49.45 5.09
CA LEU A 78 11.17 48.72 3.83
C LEU A 78 12.04 47.46 3.85
N LEU A 79 13.22 47.50 4.47
CA LEU A 79 14.07 46.32 4.62
C LEU A 79 13.39 45.26 5.50
N LEU A 80 12.83 45.65 6.65
CA LEU A 80 12.11 44.71 7.52
C LEU A 80 10.89 44.09 6.84
N LEU A 81 10.17 44.87 6.03
CA LEU A 81 9.06 44.38 5.22
C LEU A 81 9.51 43.25 4.26
N ARG A 82 10.62 43.46 3.54
CA ARG A 82 11.16 42.45 2.62
C ARG A 82 11.58 41.17 3.37
N VAL A 83 12.24 41.31 4.51
CA VAL A 83 12.63 40.17 5.35
C VAL A 83 11.40 39.39 5.82
N ARG A 84 10.33 40.09 6.24
CA ARG A 84 9.06 39.46 6.62
C ARG A 84 8.48 38.64 5.47
N ASP A 85 8.43 39.22 4.28
CA ASP A 85 7.81 38.60 3.12
C ASP A 85 8.62 37.37 2.65
N GLU A 86 9.95 37.44 2.68
CA GLU A 86 10.85 36.32 2.40
C GLU A 86 10.63 35.15 3.38
N ILE A 87 10.55 35.44 4.68
CA ILE A 87 10.28 34.42 5.72
C ILE A 87 8.88 33.80 5.49
N ASN A 88 7.88 34.60 5.15
CA ASN A 88 6.53 34.10 4.87
C ASN A 88 6.51 33.19 3.63
N MET A 89 7.21 33.56 2.56
CA MET A 89 7.38 32.72 1.38
C MET A 89 8.08 31.41 1.73
N THR A 90 9.15 31.46 2.53
CA THR A 90 9.89 30.28 3.00
C THR A 90 8.99 29.34 3.80
N ILE A 91 8.19 29.87 4.74
CA ILE A 91 7.26 29.07 5.53
C ILE A 91 6.18 28.44 4.64
N ALA A 92 5.66 29.18 3.64
CA ALA A 92 4.69 28.66 2.70
C ALA A 92 5.26 27.49 1.87
N ALA A 93 6.50 27.62 1.39
CA ALA A 93 7.19 26.54 0.69
C ALA A 93 7.36 25.29 1.57
N TYR A 94 7.76 25.46 2.83
CA TYR A 94 7.84 24.34 3.78
C TYR A 94 6.48 23.69 4.04
N HIS A 95 5.40 24.47 4.09
CA HIS A 95 4.05 23.92 4.25
C HIS A 95 3.68 23.02 3.07
N THR A 96 3.88 23.50 1.84
CA THR A 96 3.60 22.73 0.61
C THR A 96 4.43 21.44 0.56
N LEU A 97 5.72 21.51 0.93
CA LEU A 97 6.58 20.34 1.00
C LEU A 97 6.12 19.33 2.06
N TYR A 98 5.71 19.83 3.23
CA TYR A 98 5.17 18.99 4.29
C TYR A 98 3.89 18.27 3.85
N GLU A 99 2.91 19.00 3.31
CA GLU A 99 1.66 18.43 2.77
C GLU A 99 1.94 17.37 1.70
N SER A 100 2.86 17.66 0.79
CA SER A 100 3.29 16.72 -0.26
C SER A 100 3.91 15.45 0.34
N SER A 101 4.77 15.59 1.35
CA SER A 101 5.41 14.45 2.02
C SER A 101 4.40 13.55 2.74
N VAL A 102 3.44 14.16 3.43
CA VAL A 102 2.36 13.46 4.13
C VAL A 102 1.48 12.70 3.12
N ALA A 103 1.13 13.34 2.00
CA ALA A 103 0.36 12.71 0.93
C ALA A 103 1.07 11.49 0.32
N VAL A 104 2.40 11.56 0.14
CA VAL A 104 3.20 10.41 -0.32
C VAL A 104 3.15 9.27 0.70
N GLY A 105 3.25 9.58 2.00
CA GLY A 105 3.13 8.60 3.09
C GLY A 105 1.79 7.85 3.04
N PHE A 106 0.68 8.61 2.98
CA PHE A 106 -0.66 8.02 2.88
C PHE A 106 -0.83 7.13 1.64
N ARG A 107 -0.36 7.58 0.48
CA ARG A 107 -0.47 6.81 -0.77
C ARG A 107 0.26 5.48 -0.69
N LYS A 108 1.48 5.47 -0.13
CA LYS A 108 2.27 4.25 0.04
C LYS A 108 1.63 3.29 1.04
N ALA A 109 1.08 3.80 2.15
CA ALA A 109 0.36 2.99 3.13
C ALA A 109 -0.87 2.32 2.51
N LEU A 110 -1.68 3.08 1.77
CA LEU A 110 -2.86 2.56 1.06
C LEU A 110 -2.48 1.51 0.01
N GLN A 111 -1.44 1.78 -0.80
CA GLN A 111 -0.97 0.84 -1.81
C GLN A 111 -0.46 -0.47 -1.18
N SER A 112 0.19 -0.40 -0.02
CA SER A 112 0.64 -1.56 0.73
C SER A 112 -0.53 -2.43 1.19
N GLU A 113 -1.57 -1.81 1.77
CA GLU A 113 -2.78 -2.54 2.18
C GLU A 113 -3.52 -3.18 1.00
N GLN A 114 -3.65 -2.48 -0.13
CA GLN A 114 -4.27 -3.04 -1.32
C GLN A 114 -3.48 -4.24 -1.87
N ARG A 115 -2.15 -4.15 -1.93
CA ARG A 115 -1.29 -5.28 -2.36
C ARG A 115 -1.41 -6.46 -1.42
N LYS A 116 -1.43 -6.22 -0.12
CA LYS A 116 -1.63 -7.25 0.90
C LYS A 116 -2.96 -7.98 0.73
N TYR A 117 -4.03 -7.23 0.46
CA TYR A 117 -5.34 -7.81 0.16
C TYR A 117 -5.30 -8.69 -1.10
N GLN A 118 -4.74 -8.20 -2.20
CA GLN A 118 -4.61 -8.96 -3.44
C GLN A 118 -3.80 -10.25 -3.26
N LEU A 119 -2.69 -10.18 -2.51
CA LEU A 119 -1.87 -11.35 -2.22
C LEU A 119 -2.62 -12.37 -1.36
N LYS A 120 -3.39 -11.93 -0.37
CA LYS A 120 -4.23 -12.83 0.44
C LYS A 120 -5.27 -13.55 -0.40
N GLN A 121 -5.93 -12.83 -1.32
CA GLN A 121 -6.88 -13.43 -2.24
C GLN A 121 -6.20 -14.50 -3.10
N LYS A 122 -5.05 -14.17 -3.71
CA LYS A 122 -4.27 -15.11 -4.51
C LYS A 122 -3.81 -16.34 -3.73
N ILE A 123 -3.42 -16.18 -2.46
CA ILE A 123 -3.08 -17.31 -1.59
C ILE A 123 -4.29 -18.22 -1.41
N SER A 124 -5.46 -17.66 -1.09
CA SER A 124 -6.69 -18.44 -0.92
C SER A 124 -7.07 -19.19 -2.20
N ASP A 125 -6.93 -18.55 -3.37
CA ASP A 125 -7.24 -19.18 -4.65
C ASP A 125 -6.29 -20.35 -4.94
N LEU A 126 -4.98 -20.15 -4.71
CA LEU A 126 -3.96 -21.19 -4.89
C LEU A 126 -4.09 -22.34 -3.88
N GLU A 127 -4.51 -22.06 -2.64
CA GLU A 127 -4.77 -23.09 -1.63
C GLU A 127 -5.93 -23.99 -2.06
N ASN A 128 -7.01 -23.41 -2.58
CA ASN A 128 -8.14 -24.16 -3.13
C ASN A 128 -7.72 -25.00 -4.34
N GLU A 129 -6.99 -24.42 -5.29
CA GLU A 129 -6.51 -25.14 -6.48
C GLU A 129 -5.58 -26.32 -6.11
N ASN A 130 -4.71 -26.12 -5.11
CA ASN A 130 -3.82 -27.18 -4.64
C ASN A 130 -4.60 -28.34 -4.02
N GLU A 131 -5.65 -28.04 -3.27
CA GLU A 131 -6.51 -29.07 -2.68
C GLU A 131 -7.28 -29.85 -3.76
N ASP A 132 -7.85 -29.16 -4.74
CA ASP A 132 -8.50 -29.79 -5.90
C ASP A 132 -7.53 -30.70 -6.67
N LEU A 133 -6.30 -30.24 -6.91
CA LEU A 133 -5.27 -31.03 -7.58
C LEU A 133 -4.84 -32.25 -6.78
N LYS A 134 -4.77 -32.15 -5.44
CA LYS A 134 -4.50 -33.33 -4.58
C LYS A 134 -5.62 -34.36 -4.69
N ILE A 135 -6.88 -33.92 -4.67
CA ILE A 135 -8.04 -34.82 -4.83
C ILE A 135 -7.95 -35.53 -6.18
N GLN A 136 -7.72 -34.80 -7.27
CA GLN A 136 -7.54 -35.38 -8.60
C GLN A 136 -6.37 -36.37 -8.66
N LEU A 137 -5.24 -36.06 -8.01
CA LEU A 137 -4.09 -36.96 -7.94
C LEU A 137 -4.44 -38.26 -7.21
N THR A 138 -5.20 -38.19 -6.11
CA THR A 138 -5.62 -39.38 -5.36
C THR A 138 -6.56 -40.27 -6.18
N ASP A 139 -7.56 -39.69 -6.84
CA ASP A 139 -8.48 -40.42 -7.72
C ASP A 139 -7.75 -41.09 -8.89
N GLN A 140 -6.82 -40.37 -9.54
CA GLN A 140 -6.01 -40.93 -10.62
C GLN A 140 -5.08 -42.06 -10.13
N LYS A 141 -4.49 -41.93 -8.95
CA LYS A 141 -3.67 -43.01 -8.34
C LYS A 141 -4.51 -44.26 -8.07
N GLU A 142 -5.74 -44.09 -7.57
CA GLU A 142 -6.65 -45.21 -7.32
C GLU A 142 -7.06 -45.91 -8.63
N LYS A 143 -7.46 -45.15 -9.65
CA LYS A 143 -7.78 -45.66 -11.00
C LYS A 143 -6.61 -46.41 -11.62
N PHE A 144 -5.39 -45.87 -11.50
CA PHE A 144 -4.19 -46.54 -11.97
C PHE A 144 -3.95 -47.86 -11.24
N GLY A 145 -4.07 -47.87 -9.91
CA GLY A 145 -3.93 -49.08 -9.10
C GLY A 145 -4.93 -50.18 -9.44
N LEU A 146 -6.20 -49.83 -9.69
CA LEU A 146 -7.22 -50.77 -10.14
C LEU A 146 -6.90 -51.35 -11.53
N THR A 147 -6.44 -50.50 -12.44
CA THR A 147 -6.07 -50.89 -13.81
C THR A 147 -4.88 -51.84 -13.81
N GLU A 148 -3.84 -51.55 -13.02
CA GLU A 148 -2.66 -52.41 -12.87
C GLU A 148 -3.03 -53.78 -12.27
N LYS A 149 -3.87 -53.81 -11.23
CA LYS A 149 -4.39 -55.07 -10.66
C LYS A 149 -5.19 -55.89 -11.67
N SER A 150 -5.99 -55.23 -12.52
CA SER A 150 -6.75 -55.91 -13.57
C SER A 150 -5.83 -56.48 -14.67
N LYS A 151 -4.84 -55.70 -15.11
CA LYS A 151 -3.84 -56.15 -16.10
C LYS A 151 -2.99 -57.31 -15.60
N THR A 152 -2.54 -57.27 -14.34
CA THR A 152 -1.77 -58.37 -13.73
C THR A 152 -2.60 -59.64 -13.62
N LYS A 153 -3.87 -59.58 -13.19
CA LYS A 153 -4.78 -60.73 -13.20
C LYS A 153 -4.96 -61.32 -14.61
N LYS A 154 -5.19 -60.49 -15.62
CA LYS A 154 -5.31 -60.94 -17.03
C LYS A 154 -4.02 -61.61 -17.52
N ARG A 155 -2.85 -61.06 -17.19
CA ARG A 155 -1.55 -61.66 -17.52
C ARG A 155 -1.36 -63.02 -16.87
N LEU A 156 -1.71 -63.16 -15.59
CA LEU A 156 -1.65 -64.44 -14.88
C LEU A 156 -2.55 -65.49 -15.53
N ALA A 157 -3.81 -65.14 -15.82
CA ALA A 157 -4.74 -66.04 -16.50
C ALA A 157 -4.25 -66.50 -17.88
N LEU A 158 -3.68 -65.57 -18.68
CA LEU A 158 -3.07 -65.90 -19.97
C LEU A 158 -1.86 -66.84 -19.82
N CYS A 159 -1.02 -66.64 -18.81
CA CYS A 159 0.11 -67.53 -18.52
C CYS A 159 -0.37 -68.94 -18.16
N GLU A 160 -1.40 -69.06 -17.31
CA GLU A 160 -2.02 -70.33 -16.94
C GLU A 160 -2.60 -71.05 -18.17
N GLU A 161 -3.32 -70.33 -19.04
CA GLU A 161 -3.88 -70.88 -20.28
C GLU A 161 -2.79 -71.36 -21.24
N ILE A 162 -1.72 -70.58 -21.42
CA ILE A 162 -0.56 -70.98 -22.23
C ILE A 162 0.09 -72.25 -21.67
N GLN A 163 0.24 -72.37 -20.35
CA GLN A 163 0.79 -73.58 -19.73
C GLN A 163 -0.10 -74.80 -19.98
N LEU A 164 -1.41 -74.64 -19.86
CA LEU A 164 -2.40 -75.71 -20.06
C LEU A 164 -2.42 -76.17 -21.53
N LEU A 165 -2.37 -75.23 -22.47
CA LEU A 165 -2.24 -75.52 -23.91
C LEU A 165 -0.92 -76.20 -24.24
N LYS A 166 0.21 -75.76 -23.65
CA LYS A 166 1.50 -76.43 -23.81
C LYS A 166 1.46 -77.89 -23.36
N LYS A 167 0.89 -78.16 -22.18
CA LYS A 167 0.75 -79.52 -21.65
C LYS A 167 -0.13 -80.39 -22.55
N LYS A 168 -1.29 -79.89 -22.98
CA LYS A 168 -2.15 -80.60 -23.96
C LYS A 168 -1.41 -80.89 -25.27
N ASN A 169 -0.59 -79.96 -25.74
CA ASN A 169 0.18 -80.13 -26.97
C ASN A 169 1.29 -81.19 -26.81
N GLU A 170 1.93 -81.26 -25.63
CA GLU A 170 2.83 -82.37 -25.29
C GLU A 170 2.11 -83.71 -25.23
N ASP A 171 0.95 -83.78 -24.57
CA ASP A 171 0.14 -85.01 -24.48
C ASP A 171 -0.35 -85.49 -25.86
N LEU A 172 -0.74 -84.56 -26.74
CA LEU A 172 -1.12 -84.90 -28.11
C LEU A 172 0.08 -85.37 -28.94
N LYS A 173 1.27 -84.79 -28.73
CA LYS A 173 2.51 -85.26 -29.37
C LYS A 173 2.86 -86.68 -28.94
N THR A 174 2.77 -87.01 -27.65
CA THR A 174 3.04 -88.37 -27.16
C THR A 174 2.01 -89.36 -27.71
N GLN A 175 0.72 -89.02 -27.72
CA GLN A 175 -0.32 -89.85 -28.34
C GLN A 175 -0.08 -90.08 -29.84
N LEU A 176 0.33 -89.05 -30.58
CA LEU A 176 0.68 -89.20 -32.00
C LEU A 176 1.88 -90.15 -32.20
N VAL A 177 2.92 -90.02 -31.38
CA VAL A 177 4.07 -90.93 -31.41
C VAL A 177 3.65 -92.37 -31.10
N GLU A 178 2.76 -92.58 -30.13
CA GLU A 178 2.20 -93.90 -29.84
C GLU A 178 1.37 -94.48 -30.99
N ILE A 179 0.56 -93.66 -31.66
CA ILE A 179 -0.23 -94.09 -32.82
C ILE A 179 0.69 -94.45 -33.99
N ILE A 180 1.72 -93.63 -34.25
CA ILE A 180 2.73 -93.90 -35.28
C ILE A 180 3.49 -95.21 -34.96
N ALA A 181 3.86 -95.43 -33.70
CA ALA A 181 4.51 -96.66 -33.24
C ALA A 181 3.60 -97.90 -33.36
N LYS A 182 2.28 -97.74 -33.20
CA LYS A 182 1.29 -98.81 -33.43
C LYS A 182 1.05 -99.08 -34.92
N GLN A 183 1.22 -98.09 -35.80
CA GLN A 183 1.15 -98.28 -37.26
C GLN A 183 2.41 -98.97 -37.82
N THR A 184 3.58 -98.79 -37.20
CA THR A 184 4.80 -99.53 -37.57
C THR A 184 4.87 -100.96 -37.00
N GLN A 185 3.94 -101.36 -36.13
CA GLN A 185 3.82 -102.73 -35.57
C GLN A 185 2.68 -103.57 -36.18
N LYS A 186 1.95 -103.07 -37.18
CA LYS A 186 1.01 -103.92 -37.94
C LYS A 186 1.79 -104.69 -39.01
N PRO A 187 1.92 -106.03 -38.91
CA PRO A 187 2.62 -106.81 -39.92
C PRO A 187 1.71 -106.90 -41.15
N GLU A 188 2.17 -106.36 -42.27
CA GLU A 188 1.69 -106.83 -43.57
C GLU A 188 2.45 -108.13 -43.88
N THR A 189 1.69 -109.22 -43.77
CA THR A 189 1.88 -110.49 -44.48
C THR A 189 2.15 -110.28 -45.96
#